data_AF-A0A2E8Y6R5-F1
#
_entry.id   AF-A0A2E8Y6R5-F1
#
_cell.length_a   1.000
_cell.length_b   1.000
_cell.length_c   1.000
_cell.angle_alpha   90.00
_cell.angle_beta   90.00
_cell.angle_gamma   90.00
#
_symmetry.space_group_name_H-M   'P 1'
#
loop_
_entity.id
_entity.type
_entity.pdbx_description
1 polymer ?
#
loop_
_entity_poly.entity_id
_entity_poly.type
_entity_poly.pdbx_seq_one_letter_code
_entity_poly.pdbx_strand_id
1 'polypeptide(L)'
;MAPRLLHNMSVRPRTRLFHPEETSTRSHGVGLVFQFSADDWGEDPRRLAGLLGIGIAREADAEETLRKCLDEHVRQMPLPDACLVTEHSVLHDSTCACDLAGAAVMSKSSGNIFLKQKQPSLYGIGPPIVLLLSDEQEVQEVLRWVRLHEADRELPGQGAKA
;
A
#
# COMPACT_ATOMS: atom_id res chain seq x y z
N MET A 1 -32.12 -43.33 -18.84
CA MET A 1 -32.17 -41.87 -18.58
C MET A 1 -31.01 -41.51 -17.68
N ALA A 2 -30.03 -40.77 -18.17
CA ALA A 2 -28.88 -40.33 -17.38
C ALA A 2 -29.18 -38.98 -16.70
N PRO A 3 -28.77 -38.76 -15.44
CA PRO A 3 -28.98 -37.48 -14.77
C PRO A 3 -28.13 -36.39 -15.44
N ARG A 4 -28.78 -35.31 -15.87
CA ARG A 4 -28.09 -34.10 -16.32
C ARG A 4 -27.47 -33.42 -15.11
N LEU A 5 -26.14 -33.48 -15.02
CA LEU A 5 -25.37 -32.61 -14.12
C LEU A 5 -25.69 -31.15 -14.48
N LEU A 6 -26.10 -30.33 -13.51
CA LEU A 6 -26.25 -28.90 -13.69
C LEU A 6 -24.87 -28.26 -13.55
N HIS A 7 -24.37 -27.68 -14.64
CA HIS A 7 -23.08 -27.02 -14.71
C HIS A 7 -23.34 -25.58 -14.28
N ASN A 8 -23.14 -25.27 -13.00
CA ASN A 8 -23.45 -23.96 -12.44
C ASN A 8 -22.20 -23.34 -11.80
N MET A 9 -21.17 -23.08 -12.61
CA MET A 9 -19.86 -22.64 -12.12
C MET A 9 -19.28 -21.46 -12.95
N SER A 10 -20.09 -20.42 -13.21
CA SER A 10 -19.55 -19.22 -13.90
C SER A 10 -20.25 -17.90 -13.55
N VAL A 11 -21.14 -17.87 -12.55
CA VAL A 11 -21.82 -16.62 -12.17
C VAL A 11 -21.21 -16.10 -10.87
N ARG A 12 -20.71 -14.86 -10.89
CA ARG A 12 -20.26 -14.18 -9.67
C ARG A 12 -21.41 -14.19 -8.64
N PRO A 13 -21.12 -14.39 -7.33
CA PRO A 13 -22.16 -14.36 -6.31
C PRO A 13 -22.97 -13.06 -6.43
N ARG A 14 -24.29 -13.18 -6.61
CA ARG A 14 -25.21 -12.03 -6.76
C ARG A 14 -25.56 -11.37 -5.43
N THR A 15 -25.22 -12.03 -4.33
CA THR A 15 -25.51 -11.58 -2.98
C THR A 15 -24.21 -11.60 -2.19
N ARG A 16 -23.79 -10.44 -1.69
CA ARG A 16 -22.80 -10.31 -0.63
C ARG A 16 -23.55 -10.11 0.67
N LEU A 17 -23.39 -11.04 1.61
CA LEU A 17 -23.88 -10.88 2.98
C LEU A 17 -22.78 -10.14 3.74
N PHE A 18 -23.15 -9.07 4.43
CA PHE A 18 -22.28 -8.34 5.34
C PHE A 18 -22.81 -8.57 6.75
N HIS A 19 -21.99 -9.10 7.64
CA HIS A 19 -22.34 -9.27 9.05
C HIS A 19 -21.86 -8.02 9.82
N PRO A 20 -22.70 -7.32 10.58
CA PRO A 20 -22.30 -6.06 11.24
C PRO A 20 -21.12 -6.19 12.22
N GLU A 21 -20.87 -7.39 12.75
CA GLU A 21 -19.68 -7.71 13.57
C GLU A 21 -18.36 -7.82 12.76
N GLU A 22 -18.39 -7.83 11.43
CA GLU A 22 -17.21 -7.93 10.56
C GLU A 22 -16.31 -6.68 10.58
N THR A 23 -16.73 -5.59 11.24
CA THR A 23 -15.92 -4.37 11.37
C THR A 23 -14.97 -4.40 12.58
N SER A 24 -15.18 -5.30 13.55
CA SER A 24 -14.30 -5.44 14.71
C SER A 24 -13.15 -6.44 14.49
N THR A 25 -13.35 -7.48 13.69
CA THR A 25 -12.39 -8.58 13.57
C THR A 25 -12.34 -9.15 12.16
N ARG A 26 -11.14 -9.37 11.64
CA ARG A 26 -10.90 -10.06 10.37
C ARG A 26 -10.92 -11.57 10.59
N SER A 27 -11.51 -12.34 9.68
CA SER A 27 -11.56 -13.81 9.78
C SER A 27 -10.20 -14.47 9.58
N HIS A 28 -9.33 -13.85 8.77
CA HIS A 28 -7.99 -14.35 8.43
C HIS A 28 -7.02 -13.20 8.15
N GLY A 29 -5.74 -13.43 8.48
CA GLY A 29 -4.65 -12.47 8.30
C GLY A 29 -4.69 -11.29 9.26
N VAL A 30 -3.59 -10.57 9.35
CA VAL A 30 -3.47 -9.33 10.13
C VAL A 30 -3.33 -8.16 9.16
N GLY A 31 -4.15 -7.11 9.36
CA GLY A 31 -4.14 -5.95 8.48
C GLY A 31 -3.05 -4.97 8.85
N LEU A 32 -2.28 -4.55 7.84
CA LEU A 32 -1.41 -3.39 7.90
C LEU A 32 -1.92 -2.33 6.92
N VAL A 33 -2.43 -1.23 7.48
CA VAL A 33 -2.94 -0.08 6.73
C VAL A 33 -1.78 0.75 6.21
N PHE A 34 -1.74 0.96 4.91
CA PHE A 34 -0.88 1.92 4.24
C PHE A 34 -1.71 3.10 3.80
N GLN A 35 -1.26 4.30 4.17
CA GLN A 35 -1.90 5.56 3.81
C GLN A 35 -0.87 6.50 3.21
N PHE A 36 -1.34 7.42 2.38
CA PHE A 36 -0.56 8.52 1.85
C PHE A 36 -1.29 9.80 2.23
N SER A 37 -0.64 10.66 3.00
CA SER A 37 -1.29 11.78 3.68
C SER A 37 -1.68 12.92 2.73
N ALA A 38 -1.16 12.91 1.51
CA ALA A 38 -1.40 13.95 0.51
C ALA A 38 -2.32 13.43 -0.61
N ASP A 39 -3.62 13.52 -0.37
CA ASP A 39 -4.66 13.04 -1.29
C ASP A 39 -4.66 13.74 -2.67
N ASP A 40 -4.00 14.90 -2.81
CA ASP A 40 -4.07 15.73 -4.02
C ASP A 40 -2.68 16.13 -4.54
N TRP A 41 -1.91 15.13 -4.98
CA TRP A 41 -0.71 15.38 -5.78
C TRP A 41 -1.05 15.71 -7.25
N GLY A 42 -2.33 15.78 -7.61
CA GLY A 42 -2.84 16.23 -8.90
C GLY A 42 -2.37 15.41 -10.11
N GLU A 43 -1.97 14.16 -9.87
CA GLU A 43 -1.31 13.29 -10.86
C GLU A 43 -0.01 13.87 -11.46
N ASP A 44 0.61 14.84 -10.79
CA ASP A 44 1.88 15.46 -11.18
C ASP A 44 3.08 14.78 -10.49
N PRO A 45 3.93 14.03 -11.23
CA PRO A 45 5.09 13.35 -10.67
C PRO A 45 6.05 14.26 -9.90
N ARG A 46 6.17 15.55 -10.25
CA ARG A 46 7.04 16.46 -9.50
C ARG A 46 6.47 16.81 -8.13
N ARG A 47 5.16 17.03 -8.05
CA ARG A 47 4.49 17.28 -6.78
C ARG A 47 4.61 16.07 -5.86
N LEU A 48 4.36 14.88 -6.40
CA LEU A 48 4.53 13.63 -5.66
C LEU A 48 5.96 13.47 -5.15
N ALA A 49 6.97 13.72 -5.98
CA ALA A 49 8.36 13.67 -5.54
C ALA A 49 8.67 14.66 -4.42
N GLY A 50 8.14 15.89 -4.49
CA GLY A 50 8.27 16.88 -3.43
C GLY A 50 7.64 16.45 -2.11
N LEU A 51 6.43 15.87 -2.17
CA LEU A 51 5.72 15.33 -1.00
C LEU A 51 6.47 14.16 -0.37
N LEU A 52 7.16 13.35 -1.18
CA LEU A 52 7.95 12.20 -0.74
C LEU A 52 9.39 12.54 -0.37
N GLY A 53 9.81 13.82 -0.45
CA GLY A 53 11.20 14.23 -0.21
C GLY A 53 12.21 13.63 -1.20
N ILE A 54 11.77 13.30 -2.42
CA ILE A 54 12.61 12.72 -3.47
C ILE A 54 13.18 13.84 -4.34
N GLY A 55 14.51 13.96 -4.37
CA GLY A 55 15.20 14.93 -5.20
C GLY A 55 15.11 14.57 -6.69
N ILE A 56 14.55 15.48 -7.50
CA ILE A 56 14.46 15.33 -8.95
C ILE A 56 15.41 16.31 -9.62
N ALA A 57 16.41 15.79 -10.36
CA ALA A 57 17.41 16.62 -11.03
C ALA A 57 16.86 17.35 -12.27
N ARG A 58 15.95 16.71 -13.03
CA ARG A 58 15.36 17.25 -14.26
C ARG A 58 13.88 16.90 -14.35
N GLU A 59 13.09 17.81 -14.91
CA GLU A 59 11.64 17.63 -15.05
C GLU A 59 11.24 16.38 -15.82
N ALA A 60 11.87 16.17 -16.97
CA ALA A 60 11.58 15.07 -17.87
C ALA A 60 11.81 13.70 -17.22
N ASP A 61 12.61 13.64 -16.14
CA ASP A 61 12.99 12.39 -15.47
C ASP A 61 12.16 12.12 -14.22
N ALA A 62 11.18 12.98 -13.88
CA ALA A 62 10.46 12.93 -12.60
C ALA A 62 9.73 11.60 -12.38
N GLU A 63 8.97 11.15 -13.39
CA GLU A 63 8.20 9.92 -13.32
C GLU A 63 9.10 8.67 -13.23
N GLU A 64 10.14 8.60 -14.06
CA GLU A 64 11.06 7.45 -14.05
C GLU A 64 11.82 7.37 -12.72
N THR A 65 12.29 8.53 -12.22
CA THR A 65 12.99 8.61 -10.94
C THR A 65 12.09 8.15 -9.80
N LEU A 66 10.84 8.61 -9.76
CA LEU A 66 9.85 8.16 -8.79
C LEU A 66 9.62 6.66 -8.85
N ARG A 67 9.35 6.11 -10.03
CA ARG A 67 9.13 4.66 -10.20
C ARG A 67 10.33 3.87 -9.69
N LYS A 68 11.56 4.29 -9.98
CA LYS A 68 12.78 3.67 -9.48
C LYS A 68 12.90 3.73 -7.95
N CYS A 69 12.65 4.91 -7.36
CA CYS A 69 12.71 5.09 -5.91
C CYS A 69 11.65 4.24 -5.19
N LEU A 70 10.41 4.23 -5.67
CA LEU A 70 9.32 3.44 -5.09
C LEU A 70 9.58 1.93 -5.25
N ASP A 71 10.08 1.50 -6.41
CA ASP A 71 10.43 0.10 -6.66
C ASP A 71 11.52 -0.38 -5.69
N GLU A 72 12.60 0.39 -5.56
CA GLU A 72 13.72 0.07 -4.68
C GLU A 72 13.30 0.07 -3.21
N HIS A 73 12.49 1.05 -2.79
CA HIS A 73 11.98 1.10 -1.42
C HIS A 73 11.18 -0.16 -1.07
N VAL A 74 10.23 -0.57 -1.92
CA VAL A 74 9.48 -1.81 -1.68
C VAL A 74 10.38 -3.06 -1.69
N ARG A 75 11.41 -3.11 -2.53
CA ARG A 75 12.33 -4.26 -2.57
C ARG A 75 13.04 -4.49 -1.24
N GLN A 76 13.40 -3.41 -0.56
CA GLN A 76 14.10 -3.44 0.72
C GLN A 76 13.17 -3.73 1.91
N MET A 77 11.88 -3.41 1.79
CA MET A 77 10.91 -3.71 2.84
C MET A 77 10.78 -5.23 3.07
N PRO A 78 10.59 -5.68 4.33
CA PRO A 78 10.35 -7.08 4.67
C PRO A 78 8.89 -7.48 4.38
N LEU A 79 8.38 -7.11 3.21
CA LEU A 79 7.08 -7.54 2.72
C LEU A 79 7.22 -8.85 1.94
N PRO A 80 6.21 -9.74 2.01
CA PRO A 80 6.11 -10.91 1.14
C PRO A 80 6.10 -10.52 -0.35
N ASP A 81 6.46 -11.47 -1.22
CA ASP A 81 6.48 -11.23 -2.67
C ASP A 81 5.08 -10.93 -3.25
N ALA A 82 4.04 -11.45 -2.61
CA ALA A 82 2.64 -11.20 -2.95
C ALA A 82 1.79 -11.14 -1.69
N CYS A 83 0.86 -10.20 -1.62
CA CYS A 83 -0.10 -10.06 -0.52
C CYS A 83 -1.49 -9.78 -1.06
N LEU A 84 -2.53 -10.16 -0.30
CA LEU A 84 -3.89 -9.70 -0.57
C LEU A 84 -4.04 -8.24 -0.12
N VAL A 85 -4.80 -7.49 -0.91
CA VAL A 85 -5.14 -6.09 -0.64
C VAL A 85 -6.63 -5.99 -0.40
N THR A 86 -7.03 -5.17 0.57
CA THR A 86 -8.43 -4.81 0.80
C THR A 86 -8.56 -3.35 1.16
N GLU A 87 -9.69 -2.76 0.82
CA GLU A 87 -10.06 -1.38 1.18
C GLU A 87 -10.71 -1.32 2.58
N HIS A 88 -10.96 -2.47 3.22
CA HIS A 88 -11.62 -2.56 4.51
C HIS A 88 -10.60 -2.70 5.65
N SER A 89 -10.40 -1.61 6.39
CA SER A 89 -9.70 -1.64 7.69
C SER A 89 -10.65 -2.06 8.80
N VAL A 90 -10.11 -2.74 9.80
CA VAL A 90 -10.80 -3.07 11.06
C VAL A 90 -10.11 -2.39 12.24
N LEU A 91 -10.80 -2.25 13.37
CA LEU A 91 -10.35 -1.50 14.57
C LEU A 91 -8.96 -1.90 15.10
N HIS A 92 -8.53 -3.14 14.89
CA HIS A 92 -7.27 -3.66 15.40
C HIS A 92 -6.14 -3.71 14.36
N ASP A 93 -6.37 -3.22 13.15
CA ASP A 93 -5.31 -3.16 12.15
C ASP A 93 -4.25 -2.12 12.55
N SER A 94 -2.98 -2.47 12.35
CA SER A 94 -1.88 -1.53 12.55
C SER A 94 -1.79 -0.56 11.37
N THR A 95 -1.32 0.66 11.61
CA THR A 95 -1.15 1.68 10.55
C THR A 95 0.32 2.02 10.33
N CYS A 96 0.75 1.98 9.08
CA CYS A 96 2.02 2.53 8.63
C CYS A 96 1.81 4.01 8.28
N ALA A 97 2.37 4.91 9.09
CA ALA A 97 2.24 6.36 8.92
C ALA A 97 3.28 7.00 7.97
N CYS A 98 4.11 6.19 7.31
CA CYS A 98 5.15 6.71 6.41
C CYS A 98 4.59 6.86 4.99
N ASP A 99 4.55 8.10 4.50
CA ASP A 99 4.04 8.44 3.17
C ASP A 99 4.83 7.75 2.04
N LEU A 100 6.15 7.61 2.18
CA LEU A 100 6.94 6.88 1.18
C LEU A 100 6.60 5.40 1.15
N ALA A 101 6.53 4.75 2.31
CA ALA A 101 6.13 3.35 2.38
C ALA A 101 4.71 3.17 1.84
N GLY A 102 3.80 4.08 2.19
CA GLY A 102 2.43 4.14 1.69
C GLY A 102 2.37 4.22 0.17
N ALA A 103 2.96 5.26 -0.42
CA ALA A 103 3.02 5.47 -1.86
C ALA A 103 3.70 4.30 -2.60
N ALA A 104 4.77 3.75 -2.03
CA ALA A 104 5.51 2.66 -2.64
C ALA A 104 4.66 1.37 -2.71
N VAL A 105 3.99 1.01 -1.61
CA VAL A 105 3.09 -0.15 -1.57
C VAL A 105 1.85 0.06 -2.46
N MET A 106 1.22 1.23 -2.40
CA MET A 106 0.08 1.58 -3.24
C MET A 106 0.42 1.48 -4.73
N SER A 107 1.57 2.01 -5.13
CA SER A 107 2.01 1.98 -6.54
C SER A 107 2.16 0.56 -7.12
N LYS A 108 2.39 -0.44 -6.25
CA LYS A 108 2.54 -1.86 -6.62
C LYS A 108 1.31 -2.71 -6.33
N SER A 109 0.24 -2.07 -5.88
CA SER A 109 -1.06 -2.71 -5.67
C SER A 109 -1.94 -2.56 -6.91
N SER A 110 -2.81 -3.53 -7.17
CA SER A 110 -3.85 -3.43 -8.20
C SER A 110 -5.04 -4.29 -7.82
N GLY A 111 -6.20 -3.66 -7.63
CA GLY A 111 -7.37 -4.35 -7.12
C GLY A 111 -7.06 -4.99 -5.77
N ASN A 112 -7.21 -6.31 -5.69
CA ASN A 112 -7.08 -7.05 -4.42
C ASN A 112 -5.71 -7.72 -4.24
N ILE A 113 -4.68 -7.30 -4.98
CA ILE A 113 -3.36 -7.91 -4.90
C ILE A 113 -2.24 -6.87 -4.91
N PHE A 114 -1.27 -7.09 -4.04
CA PHE A 114 0.02 -6.43 -4.02
C PHE A 114 1.08 -7.41 -4.53
N LEU A 115 1.99 -6.93 -5.38
CA LEU A 115 3.07 -7.73 -5.93
C LEU A 115 4.40 -6.98 -5.85
N LYS A 116 5.36 -7.54 -5.10
CA LYS A 116 6.69 -6.95 -4.90
C LYS A 116 7.48 -6.81 -6.21
N GLN A 117 7.18 -7.63 -7.22
CA GLN A 117 7.87 -7.60 -8.52
C GLN A 117 7.17 -6.74 -9.58
N LYS A 118 5.96 -6.23 -9.30
CA LYS A 118 5.20 -5.42 -10.26
C LYS A 118 5.88 -4.06 -10.46
N GLN A 119 5.85 -3.52 -11.68
CA GLN A 119 6.31 -2.15 -11.89
C GLN A 119 5.39 -1.13 -11.18
N PRO A 120 5.94 -0.16 -10.44
CA PRO A 120 5.16 0.91 -9.82
C PRO A 120 4.32 1.69 -10.83
N SER A 121 3.06 1.91 -10.48
CA SER A 121 2.13 2.79 -11.18
C SER A 121 1.76 3.96 -10.28
N LEU A 122 2.08 5.19 -10.68
CA LEU A 122 1.78 6.38 -9.86
C LEU A 122 0.28 6.58 -9.69
N TYR A 123 -0.53 6.26 -10.71
CA TYR A 123 -2.01 6.28 -10.65
C TYR A 123 -2.61 5.31 -9.62
N GLY A 124 -1.81 4.39 -9.05
CA GLY A 124 -2.25 3.53 -7.96
C GLY A 124 -2.16 4.19 -6.58
N ILE A 125 -1.53 5.37 -6.48
CA ILE A 125 -1.36 6.12 -5.23
C ILE A 125 -2.59 6.99 -5.02
N GLY A 126 -3.33 6.71 -3.96
CA GLY A 126 -4.56 7.42 -3.63
C GLY A 126 -5.12 6.92 -2.29
N PRO A 127 -6.35 6.37 -2.28
CA PRO A 127 -7.01 6.00 -1.04
C PRO A 127 -6.21 4.96 -0.24
N PRO A 128 -6.36 4.95 1.10
CA PRO A 128 -5.70 3.96 1.96
C PRO A 128 -6.01 2.53 1.53
N ILE A 129 -5.01 1.67 1.64
CA ILE A 129 -5.13 0.24 1.38
C ILE A 129 -4.66 -0.57 2.58
N VAL A 130 -5.19 -1.78 2.73
CA VAL A 130 -4.78 -2.71 3.79
C VAL A 130 -4.13 -3.92 3.14
N LEU A 131 -2.87 -4.17 3.50
CA LEU A 131 -2.21 -5.45 3.19
C LEU A 131 -2.59 -6.48 4.24
N LEU A 132 -2.94 -7.68 3.80
CA LEU A 132 -3.17 -8.82 4.68
C LEU A 132 -1.88 -9.63 4.80
N LEU A 133 -1.28 -9.59 5.98
CA LEU A 133 -0.08 -10.34 6.35
C LEU A 133 -0.45 -11.61 7.12
N SER A 134 0.48 -12.55 7.20
CA SER A 134 0.23 -13.87 7.78
C SER A 134 -0.07 -13.79 9.27
N ASP A 135 0.67 -12.95 9.99
CA ASP A 135 0.62 -12.80 11.44
C ASP A 135 1.09 -11.41 11.90
N GLU A 136 0.99 -11.17 13.21
CA GLU A 136 1.40 -9.93 13.85
C GLU A 136 2.92 -9.72 13.80
N GLN A 137 3.72 -10.80 13.72
CA GLN A 137 5.18 -10.67 13.66
C GLN A 137 5.60 -10.03 12.35
N GLU A 138 5.05 -10.45 11.21
CA GLU A 138 5.29 -9.82 9.90
C GLU A 138 4.93 -8.31 9.94
N VAL A 139 3.78 -7.96 10.54
CA VAL A 139 3.36 -6.56 10.72
C VAL A 139 4.41 -5.76 11.50
N GLN A 140 4.85 -6.29 12.64
CA GLN A 140 5.82 -5.62 13.50
C GLN A 140 7.21 -5.52 12.84
N GLU A 141 7.60 -6.49 12.02
CA GLU A 141 8.84 -6.44 11.24
C GLU A 141 8.81 -5.31 10.21
N VAL A 142 7.71 -5.16 9.46
CA VAL A 142 7.53 -4.06 8.51
C VAL A 142 7.55 -2.71 9.23
N LEU A 143 6.76 -2.56 10.32
CA LEU A 143 6.71 -1.31 11.08
C LEU A 143 8.04 -0.97 11.74
N ARG A 144 8.81 -1.97 12.19
CA ARG A 144 10.15 -1.76 12.72
C ARG A 144 11.10 -1.30 11.61
N TRP A 145 11.05 -1.95 10.44
CA TRP A 145 11.89 -1.59 9.31
C TRP A 145 11.63 -0.15 8.85
N VAL A 146 10.35 0.23 8.69
CA VAL A 146 9.95 1.60 8.33
C VAL A 146 10.48 2.61 9.34
N ARG A 147 10.29 2.35 10.65
CA ARG A 147 10.81 3.22 11.71
C ARG A 147 12.33 3.40 11.64
N LEU A 148 13.08 2.34 11.35
CA LEU A 148 14.54 2.40 11.29
C LEU A 148 15.09 3.13 10.06
N HIS A 149 14.41 3.03 8.92
CA HIS A 149 14.93 3.57 7.65
C HIS A 149 14.36 4.95 7.29
N GLU A 150 13.28 5.37 7.96
CA GLU A 150 12.61 6.64 7.67
C GLU A 150 12.75 7.66 8.82
N ALA A 151 13.20 7.24 10.01
CA ALA A 151 13.60 8.17 11.08
C ALA A 151 14.79 9.07 10.68
N ASP A 152 15.60 8.66 9.71
CA ASP A 152 16.74 9.43 9.21
C ASP A 152 16.36 10.42 8.08
N ARG A 153 15.11 10.43 7.61
CA ARG A 153 14.66 11.30 6.51
C ARG A 153 13.94 12.57 6.97
N GLU A 154 13.54 12.64 8.24
CA GLU A 154 13.14 13.90 8.86
C GLU A 154 14.36 14.76 9.18
N LEU A 155 14.76 15.61 8.23
CA LEU A 155 15.24 17.01 8.38
C LEU A 155 15.99 17.45 7.10
N PRO A 156 15.47 18.45 6.38
CA PRO A 156 15.88 19.82 6.70
C PRO A 156 14.70 20.81 6.65
N GLY A 157 14.50 21.62 7.71
CA GLY A 157 13.70 22.84 7.54
C GLY A 157 12.89 23.42 8.69
N GLN A 158 12.99 22.92 9.93
CA GLN A 158 12.41 23.63 11.09
C GLN A 158 13.53 24.11 12.02
N GLY A 159 14.09 25.28 11.71
CA GLY A 159 15.15 25.87 12.54
C GLY A 159 15.80 27.12 11.95
N ALA A 160 15.02 28.13 11.58
CA ALA A 160 15.54 29.49 11.40
C ALA A 160 14.45 30.51 11.74
N LYS A 161 14.17 30.63 13.04
CA LYS A 161 13.70 31.88 13.65
C LYS A 161 14.55 32.15 14.87
N ALA A 162 15.58 32.95 14.68
CA ALA A 162 16.15 33.86 15.67
C ALA A 162 16.76 35.02 14.87
#